data_AF-A0A7V2JI89-F1
#
_entry.id   AF-A0A7V2JI89-F1
#
_cell.length_a   1.000
_cell.length_b   1.000
_cell.length_c   1.000
_cell.angle_alpha   90.00
_cell.angle_beta   90.00
_cell.angle_gamma   90.00
#
_symmetry.space_group_name_H-M   'P 1'
#
loop_
_entity.id
_entity.type
_entity.pdbx_description
1 polymer ?
#
loop_
_entity_poly.entity_id
_entity_poly.type
_entity_poly.pdbx_seq_one_letter_code
_entity_poly.pdbx_strand_id
1 'polypeptide(L)'
;MSKSVEAISDVFYGLFQQHERLDLMARSMIIRSVLMVPAFVIGVYASGTAHWGIAGIVIAWFLVLALHDYFQGRKFLNESARSEVVEEGGTKRSFITFDRPALMSLARLAFPLAIATGLASFQYQIPRYLIEQFLGVAMLGIYAGMAYPMFALRTLVLALGQSAAPRLALLHAESKPVEFRRLLLKLVGIGLAGGIILILVVALAGRPIILFLYKPEFAAHLGAFIWIAAAGAVSFIMSFAGYGITALRLFKIVPFLNTTAILVMAGLCFWLIPIHGLVGAAWASLTADLVILPAYAGIIWYGSKRPLKEEEYRGQ
;
A
#
# COMPACT_ATOMS: atom_id res chain seq x y z
N MET A 1 -10.03 0.11 17.57
CA MET A 1 -9.84 -1.25 18.12
C MET A 1 -9.27 -2.22 17.08
N SER A 2 -9.85 -2.37 15.89
CA SER A 2 -9.29 -3.21 14.80
C SER A 2 -7.82 -2.90 14.48
N LYS A 3 -7.49 -1.60 14.33
CA LYS A 3 -6.13 -1.14 14.03
C LYS A 3 -5.09 -1.48 15.12
N SER A 4 -5.50 -1.59 16.37
CA SER A 4 -4.60 -1.95 17.48
C SER A 4 -4.23 -3.43 17.44
N VAL A 5 -5.20 -4.30 17.14
CA VAL A 5 -4.96 -5.74 16.94
C VAL A 5 -4.04 -5.96 15.73
N GLU A 6 -4.31 -5.23 14.64
CA GLU A 6 -3.49 -5.25 13.43
C GLU A 6 -2.04 -4.81 13.72
N ALA A 7 -1.86 -3.70 14.46
CA ALA A 7 -0.52 -3.21 14.82
C ALA A 7 0.29 -4.21 15.66
N ILE A 8 -0.34 -4.92 16.61
CA ILE A 8 0.36 -5.98 17.37
C ILE A 8 0.79 -7.12 16.45
N SER A 9 0.00 -7.40 15.41
CA SER A 9 0.30 -8.44 14.43
C SER A 9 1.46 -8.04 13.54
N ASP A 10 1.55 -6.77 13.16
CA ASP A 10 2.65 -6.23 12.36
C ASP A 10 3.99 -6.36 13.08
N VAL A 11 4.00 -6.30 14.43
CA VAL A 11 5.21 -6.61 15.23
C VAL A 11 5.64 -8.07 15.03
N PHE A 12 4.70 -9.02 15.07
CA PHE A 12 4.99 -10.43 14.77
C PHE A 12 5.43 -10.64 13.32
N TYR A 13 4.83 -9.91 12.37
CA TYR A 13 5.26 -9.97 10.97
C TYR A 13 6.67 -9.43 10.80
N GLY A 14 7.06 -8.37 11.50
CA GLY A 14 8.44 -7.87 11.53
C GLY A 14 9.42 -8.93 12.03
N LEU A 15 9.07 -9.64 13.11
CA LEU A 15 9.87 -10.77 13.61
C LEU A 15 10.02 -11.89 12.57
N PHE A 16 8.94 -12.28 11.90
CA PHE A 16 8.97 -13.31 10.85
C PHE A 16 9.77 -12.86 9.62
N GLN A 17 9.67 -11.59 9.24
CA GLN A 17 10.43 -10.99 8.14
C GLN A 17 11.94 -10.97 8.41
N GLN A 18 12.36 -10.62 9.63
CA GLN A 18 13.78 -10.62 10.03
C GLN A 18 14.44 -12.00 9.88
N HIS A 19 13.65 -13.06 9.99
CA HIS A 19 14.12 -14.45 9.87
C HIS A 19 13.72 -15.11 8.54
N GLU A 20 13.31 -14.31 7.55
CA GLU A 20 12.89 -14.77 6.20
C GLU A 20 11.73 -15.78 6.20
N ARG A 21 10.98 -15.90 7.29
CA ARG A 21 9.80 -16.78 7.44
C ARG A 21 8.52 -16.13 6.92
N LEU A 22 8.57 -15.71 5.67
CA LEU A 22 7.45 -15.09 4.97
C LEU A 22 6.24 -16.04 4.83
N ASP A 23 6.45 -17.35 4.96
CA ASP A 23 5.40 -18.37 4.99
C ASP A 23 4.44 -18.19 6.18
N LEU A 24 4.96 -17.88 7.37
CA LEU A 24 4.15 -17.69 8.58
C LEU A 24 3.32 -16.40 8.49
N MET A 25 3.92 -15.33 7.98
CA MET A 25 3.23 -14.07 7.68
C MET A 25 2.11 -14.29 6.65
N ALA A 26 2.42 -14.95 5.53
CA ALA A 26 1.46 -15.22 4.46
C ALA A 26 0.27 -16.07 4.97
N ARG A 27 0.54 -17.10 5.78
CA ARG A 27 -0.51 -17.92 6.39
C ARG A 27 -1.45 -17.09 7.29
N SER A 28 -0.90 -16.20 8.13
CA SER A 28 -1.73 -15.34 8.98
C SER A 28 -2.59 -14.37 8.15
N MET A 29 -2.01 -13.74 7.12
CA MET A 29 -2.73 -12.88 6.19
C MET A 29 -3.89 -13.62 5.51
N ILE A 30 -3.66 -14.84 5.01
CA ILE A 30 -4.69 -15.66 4.37
C ILE A 30 -5.81 -15.99 5.38
N ILE A 31 -5.47 -16.47 6.57
CA ILE A 31 -6.48 -16.86 7.58
C ILE A 31 -7.34 -15.64 7.97
N ARG A 32 -6.74 -14.46 8.14
CA ARG A 32 -7.49 -13.22 8.43
C ARG A 32 -8.43 -12.84 7.30
N SER A 33 -7.95 -12.85 6.06
CA SER A 33 -8.77 -12.49 4.89
C SER A 33 -9.94 -13.46 4.72
N VAL A 34 -9.70 -14.77 4.90
CA VAL A 34 -10.73 -15.80 4.79
C VAL A 34 -11.75 -15.71 5.93
N LEU A 35 -11.33 -15.46 7.18
CA LEU A 35 -12.24 -15.35 8.32
C LEU A 35 -13.01 -14.03 8.37
N MET A 36 -12.46 -12.95 7.80
CA MET A 36 -13.10 -11.62 7.80
C MET A 36 -14.48 -11.65 7.13
N VAL A 37 -14.61 -12.32 5.98
CA VAL A 37 -15.85 -12.36 5.20
C VAL A 37 -17.00 -13.06 5.95
N PRO A 38 -16.88 -14.33 6.41
CA PRO A 38 -17.95 -14.98 7.15
C PRO A 38 -18.23 -14.28 8.48
N ALA A 39 -17.20 -13.78 9.19
CA ALA A 39 -17.41 -13.05 10.43
C ALA A 39 -18.24 -11.77 10.23
N PHE A 40 -17.99 -11.04 9.14
CA PHE A 40 -18.80 -9.88 8.76
C PHE A 40 -20.25 -10.29 8.41
N VAL A 41 -20.42 -11.31 7.56
CA VAL A 41 -21.74 -11.77 7.12
C VAL A 41 -22.58 -12.27 8.30
N ILE A 42 -22.01 -13.10 9.18
CA ILE A 42 -22.68 -13.60 10.38
C ILE A 42 -23.08 -12.45 11.30
N GLY A 43 -22.17 -11.48 11.51
CA GLY A 43 -22.45 -10.31 12.36
C GLY A 43 -23.59 -9.44 11.81
N VAL A 44 -23.63 -9.21 10.49
CA VAL A 44 -24.73 -8.45 9.87
C VAL A 44 -26.04 -9.25 9.90
N TYR A 45 -25.99 -10.55 9.57
CA TYR A 45 -27.18 -11.39 9.51
C TYR A 45 -27.85 -11.57 10.88
N ALA A 46 -27.05 -11.75 11.94
CA ALA A 46 -27.56 -11.97 13.29
C ALA A 46 -28.20 -10.72 13.91
N SER A 47 -27.79 -9.51 13.50
CA SER A 47 -28.16 -8.26 14.19
C SER A 47 -28.83 -7.21 13.30
N GLY A 48 -28.90 -7.45 11.99
CA GLY A 48 -29.52 -6.54 11.01
C GLY A 48 -28.79 -5.20 10.79
N THR A 49 -27.59 -5.01 11.36
CA THR A 49 -26.85 -3.74 11.29
C THR A 49 -25.37 -3.94 10.98
N ALA A 50 -24.76 -2.97 10.28
CA ALA A 50 -23.36 -3.03 9.85
C ALA A 50 -22.36 -3.02 11.02
N HIS A 51 -22.74 -2.43 12.16
CA HIS A 51 -21.89 -2.34 13.36
C HIS A 51 -21.44 -3.72 13.87
N TRP A 52 -22.36 -4.69 13.90
CA TRP A 52 -22.07 -6.05 14.35
C TRP A 52 -21.22 -6.85 13.35
N GLY A 53 -21.34 -6.56 12.06
CA GLY A 53 -20.40 -7.06 11.04
C GLY A 53 -18.96 -6.62 11.34
N ILE A 54 -18.75 -5.34 11.65
CA ILE A 54 -17.42 -4.80 12.00
C ILE A 54 -16.91 -5.44 13.31
N ALA A 55 -17.76 -5.60 14.32
CA ALA A 55 -17.39 -6.28 15.55
C ALA A 55 -16.95 -7.73 15.30
N GLY A 56 -17.66 -8.46 14.43
CA GLY A 56 -17.28 -9.80 13.99
C GLY A 56 -15.88 -9.85 13.37
N ILE A 57 -15.53 -8.88 12.52
CA ILE A 57 -14.18 -8.77 11.94
C ILE A 57 -13.13 -8.58 13.04
N VAL A 58 -13.36 -7.71 14.01
CA VAL A 58 -12.43 -7.46 15.12
C VAL A 58 -12.19 -8.73 15.93
N ILE A 59 -13.25 -9.48 16.23
CA ILE A 59 -13.17 -10.75 16.96
C ILE A 59 -12.37 -11.77 16.15
N ALA A 60 -12.65 -11.92 14.85
CA ALA A 60 -11.92 -12.82 13.98
C ALA A 60 -10.43 -12.49 13.95
N TRP A 61 -10.06 -11.22 13.79
CA TRP A 61 -8.65 -10.80 13.80
C TRP A 61 -7.98 -11.02 15.14
N PHE A 62 -8.68 -10.79 16.25
CA PHE A 62 -8.16 -11.07 17.58
C PHE A 62 -7.92 -12.57 17.79
N LEU A 63 -8.81 -13.43 17.31
CA LEU A 63 -8.64 -14.88 17.36
C LEU A 63 -7.42 -15.33 16.55
N VAL A 64 -7.19 -14.78 15.36
CA VAL A 64 -5.98 -15.08 14.57
C VAL A 64 -4.73 -14.62 15.33
N LEU A 65 -4.73 -13.40 15.88
CA LEU A 65 -3.61 -12.91 16.68
C LEU A 65 -3.31 -13.84 17.87
N ALA A 66 -4.32 -14.23 18.63
CA ALA A 66 -4.16 -15.04 19.84
C ALA A 66 -3.79 -16.50 19.55
N LEU A 67 -4.43 -17.12 18.55
CA LEU A 67 -4.29 -18.56 18.29
C LEU A 67 -3.18 -18.89 17.29
N HIS A 68 -2.87 -17.99 16.37
CA HIS A 68 -1.84 -18.20 15.35
C HIS A 68 -0.58 -17.38 15.65
N ASP A 69 -0.66 -16.05 15.60
CA ASP A 69 0.54 -15.21 15.58
C ASP A 69 1.29 -15.25 16.91
N TYR A 70 0.57 -15.16 18.02
CA TYR A 70 1.15 -15.29 19.35
C TYR A 70 1.76 -16.68 19.57
N PHE A 71 1.06 -17.74 19.18
CA PHE A 71 1.54 -19.11 19.36
C PHE A 71 2.79 -19.39 18.52
N GLN A 72 2.77 -19.00 17.24
CA GLN A 72 3.88 -19.19 16.31
C GLN A 72 5.06 -18.30 16.68
N GLY A 73 4.82 -17.04 17.05
CA GLY A 73 5.87 -16.14 17.56
C GLY A 73 6.55 -16.71 18.80
N ARG A 74 5.78 -17.27 19.74
CA ARG A 74 6.29 -17.90 20.96
C ARG A 74 7.08 -19.17 20.67
N LYS A 75 6.58 -20.04 19.79
CA LYS A 75 7.30 -21.25 19.40
C LYS A 75 8.63 -20.90 18.74
N PHE A 76 8.62 -19.95 17.81
CA PHE A 76 9.80 -19.55 17.06
C PHE A 76 10.88 -18.90 17.95
N LEU A 77 10.50 -17.96 18.83
CA LEU A 77 11.45 -17.33 19.75
C LEU A 77 12.01 -18.33 20.77
N ASN A 78 11.23 -19.34 21.19
CA ASN A 78 11.74 -20.41 22.04
C ASN A 78 12.71 -21.33 21.30
N GLU A 79 12.50 -21.60 20.00
CA GLU A 79 13.43 -22.38 19.18
C GLU A 79 14.74 -21.62 18.95
N SER A 80 14.70 -20.34 18.59
CA SER A 80 15.89 -19.48 18.45
C SER A 80 16.65 -19.32 19.77
N ALA A 81 15.94 -19.07 20.88
CA ALA A 81 16.55 -18.99 22.21
C ALA A 81 17.17 -20.33 22.63
N ARG A 82 16.61 -21.47 22.22
CA ARG A 82 17.17 -22.79 22.53
C ARG A 82 18.42 -23.10 21.70
N SER A 83 18.55 -22.54 20.50
CA SER A 83 19.80 -22.56 19.73
C SER A 83 20.89 -21.69 20.34
N GLU A 84 20.56 -20.51 20.88
CA GLU A 84 21.54 -19.65 21.58
C GLU A 84 21.93 -20.18 22.98
N VAL A 85 20.99 -20.76 23.74
CA VAL A 85 21.21 -21.27 25.11
C VAL A 85 22.07 -22.55 25.13
N VAL A 86 22.27 -23.22 24.00
CA VAL A 86 23.23 -24.34 23.91
C VAL A 86 24.69 -23.83 23.91
N GLU A 87 24.95 -22.57 23.58
CA GLU A 87 26.30 -21.97 23.64
C GLU A 87 26.60 -21.23 24.94
N GLU A 88 25.63 -20.57 25.58
CA GLU A 88 25.84 -19.93 26.88
C GLU A 88 24.65 -20.19 27.80
N GLY A 89 24.92 -20.71 29.01
CA GLY A 89 23.94 -21.16 30.01
C GLY A 89 23.05 -20.03 30.59
N GLY A 90 22.23 -19.42 29.74
CA GLY A 90 21.43 -18.23 30.01
C GLY A 90 19.97 -18.53 30.34
N THR A 91 19.47 -17.81 31.34
CA THR A 91 18.10 -17.78 31.84
C THR A 91 17.05 -17.46 30.77
N LYS A 92 15.87 -18.11 30.87
CA LYS A 92 14.67 -17.86 30.03
C LYS A 92 14.39 -16.35 29.91
N ARG A 93 14.68 -15.75 28.76
CA ARG A 93 14.28 -14.37 28.46
C ARG A 93 12.75 -14.28 28.38
N SER A 94 12.17 -13.28 29.02
CA SER A 94 10.75 -12.95 28.90
C SER A 94 10.40 -12.65 27.44
N PHE A 95 9.28 -13.20 26.97
CA PHE A 95 8.77 -13.03 25.59
C PHE A 95 8.43 -11.57 25.25
N ILE A 96 8.13 -10.75 26.27
CA ILE A 96 7.86 -9.32 26.13
C ILE A 96 8.73 -8.59 27.15
N THR A 97 9.65 -7.77 26.65
CA THR A 97 10.45 -6.86 27.45
C THR A 97 10.03 -5.44 27.11
N PHE A 98 9.62 -4.68 28.13
CA PHE A 98 9.31 -3.26 27.99
C PHE A 98 10.57 -2.44 28.21
N ASP A 99 11.45 -2.44 27.22
CA ASP A 99 12.63 -1.60 27.25
C ASP A 99 12.33 -0.22 26.66
N ARG A 100 12.10 0.76 27.54
CA ARG A 100 11.72 2.13 27.16
C ARG A 100 12.70 2.79 26.16
N PRO A 101 14.04 2.79 26.39
CA PRO A 101 14.97 3.37 25.42
C PRO A 101 14.92 2.69 24.06
N ALA A 102 14.84 1.36 23.99
CA ALA A 102 14.69 0.64 22.73
C ALA A 102 13.37 1.00 22.01
N LEU A 103 12.25 1.04 22.74
CA LEU A 103 10.94 1.46 22.20
C LEU A 103 10.97 2.90 21.68
N MET A 104 11.64 3.82 22.39
CA MET A 104 11.75 5.22 21.98
C MET A 104 12.65 5.38 20.74
N SER A 105 13.72 4.58 20.63
CA SER A 105 14.58 4.51 19.45
C SER A 105 13.81 4.02 18.23
N LEU A 106 13.08 2.90 18.38
CA LEU A 106 12.19 2.35 17.35
C LEU A 106 11.11 3.36 16.93
N ALA A 107 10.50 4.06 17.88
CA ALA A 107 9.51 5.08 17.59
C ALA A 107 10.09 6.23 16.76
N ARG A 108 11.30 6.72 17.09
CA ARG A 108 11.97 7.77 16.30
C ARG A 108 12.35 7.31 14.89
N LEU A 109 12.73 6.05 14.72
CA LEU A 109 13.02 5.47 13.40
C LEU A 109 11.75 5.26 12.58
N ALA A 110 10.67 4.79 13.21
CA ALA A 110 9.40 4.51 12.56
C ALA A 110 8.60 5.78 12.25
N PHE A 111 8.79 6.86 13.00
CA PHE A 111 8.00 8.09 12.88
C PHE A 111 8.07 8.75 11.49
N PRO A 112 9.25 8.98 10.88
CA PRO A 112 9.34 9.50 9.51
C PRO A 112 8.68 8.58 8.48
N LEU A 113 8.83 7.26 8.66
CA LEU A 113 8.21 6.28 7.78
C LEU A 113 6.68 6.30 7.91
N ALA A 114 6.16 6.43 9.13
CA ALA A 114 4.74 6.58 9.41
C ALA A 114 4.17 7.87 8.82
N ILE A 115 4.92 8.98 8.85
CA ILE A 115 4.54 10.21 8.16
C ILE A 115 4.50 9.98 6.66
N ALA A 116 5.51 9.35 6.07
CA ALA A 116 5.56 9.12 4.63
C ALA A 116 4.42 8.21 4.14
N THR A 117 4.14 7.12 4.87
CA THR A 117 3.02 6.21 4.55
C THR A 117 1.67 6.84 4.83
N GLY A 118 1.57 7.65 5.88
CA GLY A 118 0.39 8.45 6.21
C GLY A 118 0.06 9.48 5.13
N LEU A 119 1.06 10.25 4.67
CA LEU A 119 0.92 11.19 3.56
C LEU A 119 0.47 10.48 2.28
N ALA A 120 1.12 9.37 1.93
CA ALA A 120 0.72 8.57 0.77
C ALA A 120 -0.73 8.06 0.89
N SER A 121 -1.14 7.60 2.07
CA SER A 121 -2.52 7.15 2.32
C SER A 121 -3.52 8.29 2.21
N PHE A 122 -3.15 9.46 2.74
CA PHE A 122 -3.98 10.66 2.68
C PHE A 122 -4.19 11.12 1.24
N GLN A 123 -3.14 11.08 0.41
CA GLN A 123 -3.22 11.41 -1.02
C GLN A 123 -4.35 10.65 -1.75
N TYR A 124 -4.48 9.34 -1.52
CA TYR A 124 -5.53 8.53 -2.15
C TYR A 124 -6.94 8.80 -1.59
N GLN A 125 -7.05 9.39 -0.40
CA GLN A 125 -8.32 9.65 0.27
C GLN A 125 -8.87 11.05 -0.03
N ILE A 126 -8.02 12.01 -0.44
CA ILE A 126 -8.43 13.38 -0.78
C ILE A 126 -9.59 13.42 -1.80
N PRO A 127 -9.52 12.72 -2.95
CA PRO A 127 -10.62 12.76 -3.91
C PRO A 127 -11.92 12.24 -3.30
N ARG A 128 -11.85 11.23 -2.44
CA ARG A 128 -13.03 10.64 -1.78
C ARG A 128 -13.67 11.61 -0.80
N TYR A 129 -12.88 12.27 0.06
CA TYR A 129 -13.41 13.25 1.02
C TYR A 129 -14.06 14.44 0.32
N LEU A 130 -13.45 14.95 -0.75
CA LEU A 130 -14.01 16.10 -1.48
C LEU A 130 -15.22 15.71 -2.33
N ILE A 131 -15.26 14.50 -2.89
CA ILE A 131 -16.48 13.98 -3.54
C ILE A 131 -17.62 13.88 -2.51
N GLU A 132 -17.36 13.35 -1.32
CA GLU A 132 -18.38 13.27 -0.27
C GLU A 132 -18.90 14.66 0.12
N GLN A 133 -17.99 15.62 0.31
CA GLN A 133 -18.33 16.97 0.71
C GLN A 133 -19.13 17.74 -0.35
N PHE A 134 -18.74 17.65 -1.63
CA PHE A 134 -19.36 18.45 -2.70
C PHE A 134 -20.50 17.73 -3.42
N LEU A 135 -20.45 16.40 -3.54
CA LEU A 135 -21.38 15.60 -4.35
C LEU A 135 -22.21 14.62 -3.50
N GLY A 136 -21.90 14.49 -2.22
CA GLY A 136 -22.61 13.62 -1.28
C GLY A 136 -22.17 12.16 -1.30
N VAL A 137 -22.70 11.40 -0.33
CA VAL A 137 -22.35 9.99 -0.07
C VAL A 137 -22.71 9.06 -1.24
N ALA A 138 -23.79 9.36 -1.97
CA ALA A 138 -24.20 8.55 -3.12
C ALA A 138 -23.15 8.57 -4.24
N MET A 139 -22.64 9.76 -4.58
CA MET A 139 -21.61 9.92 -5.60
C MET A 139 -20.25 9.36 -5.16
N LEU A 140 -19.92 9.44 -3.86
CA LEU A 140 -18.77 8.73 -3.29
C LEU A 140 -18.90 7.21 -3.48
N GLY A 141 -20.08 6.65 -3.25
CA GLY A 141 -20.37 5.22 -3.48
C GLY A 141 -20.13 4.82 -4.93
N ILE A 142 -20.58 5.64 -5.88
CA ILE A 142 -20.36 5.42 -7.32
C ILE A 142 -18.87 5.45 -7.65
N TYR A 143 -18.15 6.48 -7.19
CA TYR A 143 -16.71 6.60 -7.40
C TYR A 143 -15.93 5.41 -6.81
N ALA A 144 -16.27 5.00 -5.59
CA ALA A 144 -15.64 3.88 -4.91
C ALA A 144 -15.85 2.55 -5.65
N GLY A 145 -17.05 2.31 -6.16
CA GLY A 145 -17.35 1.14 -6.99
C GLY A 145 -16.55 1.13 -8.30
N MET A 146 -16.46 2.28 -8.97
CA MET A 146 -15.66 2.43 -10.20
C MET A 146 -14.15 2.29 -9.96
N ALA A 147 -13.66 2.70 -8.80
CA ALA A 147 -12.24 2.56 -8.45
C ALA A 147 -11.85 1.13 -8.05
N TYR A 148 -12.81 0.25 -7.73
CA TYR A 148 -12.53 -1.09 -7.18
C TYR A 148 -11.63 -1.96 -8.07
N PRO A 149 -11.86 -2.06 -9.40
CA PRO A 149 -10.98 -2.81 -10.31
C PRO A 149 -9.52 -2.34 -10.25
N MET A 150 -9.27 -1.07 -9.95
CA MET A 150 -7.91 -0.53 -9.81
C MET A 150 -7.22 -1.04 -8.58
N PHE A 151 -7.94 -1.13 -7.47
CA PHE A 151 -7.36 -1.68 -6.25
C PHE A 151 -6.95 -3.14 -6.46
N ALA A 152 -7.73 -3.91 -7.23
CA ALA A 152 -7.37 -5.28 -7.60
C ALA A 152 -6.06 -5.32 -8.41
N LEU A 153 -5.94 -4.51 -9.48
CA LEU A 153 -4.70 -4.44 -10.28
C LEU A 153 -3.51 -3.88 -9.48
N ARG A 154 -3.76 -2.93 -8.58
CA ARG A 154 -2.73 -2.35 -7.70
C ARG A 154 -2.09 -3.42 -6.83
N THR A 155 -2.83 -4.44 -6.40
CA THR A 155 -2.26 -5.57 -5.66
C THR A 155 -1.19 -6.32 -6.46
N LEU A 156 -1.41 -6.52 -7.77
CA LEU A 156 -0.41 -7.13 -8.66
C LEU A 156 0.83 -6.22 -8.81
N VAL A 157 0.62 -4.93 -8.97
CA VAL A 157 1.70 -3.93 -9.05
C VAL A 157 2.54 -3.93 -7.77
N LEU A 158 1.88 -3.97 -6.61
CA LEU A 158 2.55 -4.08 -5.31
C LEU A 158 3.35 -5.38 -5.20
N ALA A 159 2.78 -6.52 -5.58
CA ALA A 159 3.49 -7.80 -5.51
C ALA A 159 4.75 -7.82 -6.38
N LEU A 160 4.65 -7.34 -7.62
CA LEU A 160 5.80 -7.22 -8.53
C LEU A 160 6.84 -6.23 -8.00
N GLY A 161 6.39 -5.07 -7.49
CA GLY A 161 7.27 -4.05 -6.92
C GLY A 161 8.03 -4.56 -5.69
N GLN A 162 7.35 -5.23 -4.76
CA GLN A 162 7.97 -5.83 -3.57
C GLN A 162 8.97 -6.94 -3.94
N SER A 163 8.65 -7.79 -4.92
CA SER A 163 9.57 -8.82 -5.40
C SER A 163 10.82 -8.24 -6.08
N ALA A 164 10.67 -7.14 -6.82
CA ALA A 164 11.77 -6.50 -7.53
C ALA A 164 12.59 -5.53 -6.67
N ALA A 165 12.06 -5.04 -5.55
CA ALA A 165 12.72 -4.04 -4.71
C ALA A 165 14.10 -4.48 -4.18
N PRO A 166 14.28 -5.70 -3.62
CA PRO A 166 15.61 -6.17 -3.21
C PRO A 166 16.59 -6.24 -4.38
N ARG A 167 16.12 -6.69 -5.55
CA ARG A 167 16.95 -6.80 -6.75
C ARG A 167 17.38 -5.43 -7.29
N LEU A 168 16.49 -4.44 -7.29
CA LEU A 168 16.82 -3.06 -7.64
C LEU A 168 17.86 -2.47 -6.67
N ALA A 169 17.73 -2.73 -5.37
CA ALA A 169 18.71 -2.26 -4.38
C ALA A 169 20.09 -2.91 -4.58
N LEU A 170 20.15 -4.22 -4.85
CA LEU A 170 21.41 -4.92 -5.15
C LEU A 170 22.08 -4.38 -6.41
N LEU A 171 21.33 -4.15 -7.50
CA LEU A 171 21.87 -3.58 -8.74
C LEU A 171 22.45 -2.18 -8.53
N HIS A 172 21.84 -1.41 -7.63
CA HIS A 172 22.39 -0.11 -7.25
C HIS A 172 23.66 -0.25 -6.39
N ALA A 173 23.68 -1.17 -5.43
CA ALA A 173 24.84 -1.44 -4.58
C ALA A 173 26.06 -1.95 -5.36
N GLU A 174 25.82 -2.79 -6.37
CA GLU A 174 26.86 -3.28 -7.30
C GLU A 174 27.28 -2.23 -8.35
N SER A 175 26.77 -0.99 -8.26
CA SER A 175 27.05 0.09 -9.21
C SER A 175 26.78 -0.30 -10.68
N LYS A 176 25.67 -1.01 -10.91
CA LYS A 176 25.19 -1.47 -12.24
C LYS A 176 24.00 -0.64 -12.73
N PRO A 177 24.24 0.62 -13.18
CA PRO A 177 23.17 1.56 -13.52
C PRO A 177 22.33 1.13 -14.72
N VAL A 178 22.93 0.43 -15.70
CA VAL A 178 22.25 0.01 -16.92
C VAL A 178 21.23 -1.09 -16.62
N GLU A 179 21.64 -2.09 -15.86
CA GLU A 179 20.81 -3.20 -15.41
C GLU A 179 19.68 -2.71 -14.50
N PHE A 180 19.98 -1.78 -13.57
CA PHE A 180 18.99 -1.12 -12.74
C PHE A 180 17.89 -0.48 -13.59
N ARG A 181 18.28 0.35 -14.57
CA ARG A 181 17.34 1.05 -15.46
C ARG A 181 16.56 0.07 -16.33
N ARG A 182 17.21 -0.98 -16.83
CA ARG A 182 16.55 -2.01 -17.64
C ARG A 182 15.48 -2.75 -16.85
N LEU A 183 15.77 -3.11 -15.60
CA LEU A 183 14.78 -3.76 -14.72
C LEU A 183 13.63 -2.80 -14.41
N LEU A 184 13.94 -1.56 -14.05
CA LEU A 184 12.92 -0.55 -13.76
C LEU A 184 12.02 -0.26 -14.98
N LEU A 185 12.60 -0.11 -16.18
CA LEU A 185 11.84 0.09 -17.41
C LEU A 185 10.97 -1.12 -17.76
N LYS A 186 11.40 -2.35 -17.45
CA LYS A 186 10.54 -3.53 -17.57
C LYS A 186 9.34 -3.45 -16.64
N LEU A 187 9.54 -3.07 -15.38
CA LEU A 187 8.44 -2.90 -14.42
C LEU A 187 7.48 -1.80 -14.85
N VAL A 188 8.00 -0.63 -15.26
CA VAL A 188 7.19 0.47 -15.82
C VAL A 188 6.44 0.01 -17.07
N GLY A 189 7.07 -0.77 -17.95
CA GLY A 189 6.43 -1.35 -19.13
C GLY A 189 5.29 -2.31 -18.78
N ILE A 190 5.44 -3.14 -17.75
CA ILE A 190 4.37 -4.00 -17.22
C ILE A 190 3.23 -3.13 -16.66
N GLY A 191 3.55 -2.07 -15.91
CA GLY A 191 2.57 -1.12 -15.40
C GLY A 191 1.78 -0.42 -16.52
N LEU A 192 2.48 0.03 -17.57
CA LEU A 192 1.88 0.64 -18.76
C LEU A 192 0.97 -0.36 -19.48
N ALA A 193 1.44 -1.58 -19.72
CA ALA A 193 0.65 -2.63 -20.36
C ALA A 193 -0.60 -2.97 -19.55
N GLY A 194 -0.46 -3.14 -18.22
CA GLY A 194 -1.60 -3.36 -17.32
C GLY A 194 -2.58 -2.19 -17.30
N GLY A 195 -2.08 -0.95 -17.35
CA GLY A 195 -2.89 0.26 -17.47
C GLY A 195 -3.65 0.36 -18.79
N ILE A 196 -2.99 0.06 -19.93
CA ILE A 196 -3.64 0.01 -21.24
C ILE A 196 -4.72 -1.06 -21.27
N ILE A 197 -4.43 -2.27 -20.76
CA ILE A 197 -5.43 -3.35 -20.65
C ILE A 197 -6.61 -2.89 -19.81
N LEU A 198 -6.37 -2.23 -18.67
CA LEU A 198 -7.44 -1.70 -17.83
C LEU A 198 -8.31 -0.69 -18.60
N ILE A 199 -7.70 0.29 -19.27
CA ILE A 199 -8.43 1.28 -20.06
C ILE A 199 -9.23 0.62 -21.18
N LEU A 200 -8.65 -0.36 -21.89
CA LEU A 200 -9.34 -1.08 -22.96
C LEU A 200 -10.52 -1.90 -22.43
N VAL A 201 -10.36 -2.61 -21.32
CA VAL A 201 -11.44 -3.36 -20.67
C VAL A 201 -12.57 -2.41 -20.25
N VAL A 202 -12.23 -1.25 -19.68
CA VAL A 202 -13.23 -0.25 -19.28
C VAL A 202 -13.88 0.42 -20.50
N ALA A 203 -13.16 0.68 -21.57
CA ALA A 203 -13.72 1.30 -22.78
C ALA A 203 -14.65 0.35 -23.55
N LEU A 204 -14.26 -0.92 -23.69
CA LEU A 204 -15.01 -1.91 -24.48
C LEU A 204 -16.12 -2.58 -23.66
N ALA A 205 -15.82 -2.92 -22.41
CA ALA A 205 -16.72 -3.68 -21.55
C ALA A 205 -17.21 -2.88 -20.33
N GLY A 206 -16.87 -1.60 -20.17
CA GLY A 206 -17.28 -0.83 -18.99
C GLY A 206 -18.79 -0.72 -18.82
N ARG A 207 -19.53 -0.55 -19.92
CA ARG A 207 -21.01 -0.48 -19.88
C ARG A 207 -21.64 -1.80 -19.44
N PRO A 208 -21.33 -2.96 -20.06
CA PRO A 208 -21.87 -4.24 -19.59
C PRO A 208 -21.36 -4.62 -18.20
N ILE A 209 -20.09 -4.33 -17.85
CA ILE A 209 -19.55 -4.55 -16.50
C ILE A 209 -20.34 -3.75 -15.48
N ILE A 210 -20.61 -2.47 -15.75
CA ILE A 210 -21.40 -1.63 -14.85
C ILE A 210 -22.83 -2.14 -14.73
N LEU A 211 -23.50 -2.49 -15.83
CA LEU A 211 -24.89 -2.98 -15.78
C LEU A 211 -25.03 -4.37 -15.13
N PHE A 212 -23.97 -5.19 -15.18
CA PHE A 212 -23.95 -6.51 -14.57
C PHE A 212 -23.62 -6.46 -13.08
N LEU A 213 -22.61 -5.67 -12.69
CA LEU A 213 -22.15 -5.58 -11.29
C LEU A 213 -22.89 -4.53 -10.46
N TYR A 214 -23.42 -3.50 -11.11
CA TYR A 214 -23.98 -2.31 -10.47
C TYR A 214 -25.35 -1.93 -11.04
N LYS A 215 -26.00 -0.98 -10.38
CA LYS A 215 -27.29 -0.44 -10.82
C LYS A 215 -27.14 0.43 -12.09
N PRO A 216 -28.22 0.62 -12.88
CA PRO A 216 -28.21 1.47 -14.07
C PRO A 216 -27.73 2.91 -13.81
N GLU A 217 -27.89 3.40 -12.58
CA GLU A 217 -27.41 4.70 -12.08
C GLU A 217 -25.90 4.91 -12.33
N PHE A 218 -25.10 3.84 -12.32
CA PHE A 218 -23.66 3.90 -12.58
C PHE A 218 -23.33 4.09 -14.07
N ALA A 219 -24.22 3.66 -14.98
CA ALA A 219 -23.98 3.71 -16.42
C ALA A 219 -23.96 5.15 -16.96
N ALA A 220 -24.61 6.09 -16.25
CA ALA A 220 -24.58 7.52 -16.57
C ALA A 220 -23.18 8.15 -16.41
N HIS A 221 -22.29 7.51 -15.64
CA HIS A 221 -20.94 8.02 -15.32
C HIS A 221 -19.81 7.25 -16.02
N LEU A 222 -20.09 6.59 -17.15
CA LEU A 222 -19.10 5.81 -17.90
C LEU A 222 -17.87 6.65 -18.30
N GLY A 223 -18.06 7.92 -18.64
CA GLY A 223 -16.96 8.84 -18.92
C GLY A 223 -16.03 9.02 -17.72
N ALA A 224 -16.57 9.11 -16.50
CA ALA A 224 -15.76 9.14 -15.29
C ALA A 224 -15.00 7.83 -15.10
N PHE A 225 -15.62 6.68 -15.38
CA PHE A 225 -14.96 5.38 -15.24
C PHE A 225 -13.71 5.26 -16.13
N ILE A 226 -13.76 5.74 -17.37
CA ILE A 226 -12.59 5.76 -18.28
C ILE A 226 -11.49 6.69 -17.76
N TRP A 227 -11.83 7.88 -17.27
CA TRP A 227 -10.84 8.81 -16.73
C TRP A 227 -10.22 8.32 -15.42
N ILE A 228 -11.02 7.67 -14.57
CA ILE A 228 -10.50 6.98 -13.40
C ILE A 228 -9.53 5.90 -13.90
N ALA A 229 -9.89 5.10 -14.91
CA ALA A 229 -9.02 4.07 -15.54
C ALA A 229 -7.66 4.64 -15.97
N ALA A 230 -7.68 5.79 -16.64
CA ALA A 230 -6.49 6.51 -17.06
C ALA A 230 -5.63 6.98 -15.87
N ALA A 231 -6.25 7.57 -14.84
CA ALA A 231 -5.54 7.97 -13.62
C ALA A 231 -4.89 6.75 -12.93
N GLY A 232 -5.62 5.64 -12.82
CA GLY A 232 -5.10 4.38 -12.28
C GLY A 232 -3.90 3.85 -13.07
N ALA A 233 -3.94 3.90 -14.40
CA ALA A 233 -2.82 3.48 -15.26
C ALA A 233 -1.53 4.28 -14.99
N VAL A 234 -1.64 5.60 -14.86
CA VAL A 234 -0.48 6.45 -14.53
C VAL A 234 0.00 6.17 -13.11
N SER A 235 -0.91 5.93 -12.16
CA SER A 235 -0.56 5.59 -10.78
C SER A 235 0.28 4.30 -10.67
N PHE A 236 0.09 3.33 -11.58
CA PHE A 236 0.91 2.12 -11.65
C PHE A 236 2.36 2.44 -12.07
N ILE A 237 2.54 3.32 -13.03
CA ILE A 237 3.86 3.81 -13.46
C ILE A 237 4.55 4.53 -12.30
N MET A 238 3.82 5.43 -11.62
CA MET A 238 4.31 6.17 -10.45
C MET A 238 4.70 5.23 -9.32
N SER A 239 3.93 4.16 -9.09
CA SER A 239 4.24 3.15 -8.07
C SER A 239 5.57 2.45 -8.36
N PHE A 240 5.81 2.00 -9.59
CA PHE A 240 7.09 1.38 -9.97
C PHE A 240 8.26 2.37 -9.92
N ALA A 241 8.07 3.61 -10.34
CA ALA A 241 9.08 4.66 -10.17
C ALA A 241 9.40 4.89 -8.69
N GLY A 242 8.39 4.88 -7.81
CA GLY A 242 8.56 4.94 -6.37
C GLY A 242 9.44 3.83 -5.82
N TYR A 243 9.23 2.58 -6.23
CA TYR A 243 10.12 1.46 -5.87
C TYR A 243 11.56 1.68 -6.32
N GLY A 244 11.77 2.32 -7.48
CA GLY A 244 13.10 2.75 -7.93
C GLY A 244 13.75 3.76 -6.98
N ILE A 245 13.02 4.79 -6.56
CA ILE A 245 13.54 5.80 -5.61
C ILE A 245 13.83 5.16 -4.24
N THR A 246 12.97 4.27 -3.76
CA THR A 246 13.19 3.50 -2.53
C THR A 246 14.46 2.65 -2.61
N ALA A 247 14.70 1.98 -3.74
CA ALA A 247 15.92 1.20 -3.95
C ALA A 247 17.19 2.06 -3.98
N LEU A 248 17.08 3.31 -4.42
CA LEU A 248 18.17 4.31 -4.39
C LEU A 248 18.37 4.94 -2.99
N ARG A 249 17.58 4.55 -1.97
CA ARG A 249 17.64 5.08 -0.60
C ARG A 249 17.46 6.61 -0.49
N LEU A 250 16.84 7.24 -1.49
CA LEU A 250 16.60 8.69 -1.52
C LEU A 250 15.38 9.10 -0.68
N PHE A 251 15.29 8.60 0.56
CA PHE A 251 14.15 8.77 1.46
C PHE A 251 13.90 10.21 1.86
N LYS A 252 14.91 11.08 1.81
CA LYS A 252 14.76 12.51 2.17
C LYS A 252 13.92 13.29 1.15
N ILE A 253 13.95 12.90 -0.12
CA ILE A 253 13.29 13.65 -1.21
C ILE A 253 11.83 13.21 -1.36
N VAL A 254 11.52 11.95 -1.05
CA VAL A 254 10.18 11.35 -1.22
C VAL A 254 9.08 12.13 -0.47
N PRO A 255 9.23 12.52 0.81
CA PRO A 255 8.22 13.30 1.52
C PRO A 255 7.91 14.64 0.86
N PHE A 256 8.93 15.34 0.34
CA PHE A 256 8.72 16.62 -0.33
C PHE A 256 7.91 16.44 -1.62
N LEU A 257 8.25 15.45 -2.45
CA LEU A 257 7.51 15.15 -3.68
C LEU A 257 6.07 14.72 -3.40
N ASN A 258 5.85 13.90 -2.37
CA ASN A 258 4.51 13.47 -2.02
C ASN A 258 3.69 14.63 -1.44
N THR A 259 4.32 15.53 -0.68
CA THR A 259 3.65 16.74 -0.18
C THR A 259 3.26 17.66 -1.34
N THR A 260 4.13 17.88 -2.32
CA THR A 260 3.76 18.65 -3.52
C THR A 260 2.65 17.96 -4.30
N ALA A 261 2.66 16.62 -4.39
CA ALA A 261 1.59 15.84 -5.00
C ALA A 261 0.25 16.08 -4.35
N ILE A 262 0.23 16.01 -3.02
CA ILE A 262 -0.95 16.19 -2.19
C ILE A 262 -1.51 17.60 -2.36
N LEU A 263 -0.66 18.62 -2.35
CA LEU A 263 -1.10 20.01 -2.50
C LEU A 263 -1.68 20.28 -3.89
N VAL A 264 -1.03 19.78 -4.95
CA VAL A 264 -1.53 19.90 -6.33
C VAL A 264 -2.86 19.15 -6.47
N MET A 265 -2.92 17.90 -5.99
CA MET A 265 -4.13 17.08 -5.99
C MET A 265 -5.28 17.76 -5.24
N ALA A 266 -5.04 18.25 -4.03
CA ALA A 266 -6.06 18.90 -3.21
C ALA A 266 -6.58 20.18 -3.86
N GLY A 267 -5.69 21.02 -4.38
CA GLY A 267 -6.07 22.25 -5.07
C GLY A 267 -6.90 21.98 -6.34
N LEU A 268 -6.49 21.00 -7.14
CA LEU A 268 -7.22 20.60 -8.34
C LEU A 268 -8.55 19.94 -8.01
N CYS A 269 -8.61 19.05 -7.02
CA CYS A 269 -9.87 18.46 -6.58
C CYS A 269 -10.85 19.53 -6.06
N PHE A 270 -10.38 20.50 -5.28
CA PHE A 270 -11.22 21.58 -4.76
C PHE A 270 -11.85 22.41 -5.88
N TRP A 271 -11.15 22.61 -6.99
CA TRP A 271 -11.65 23.41 -8.11
C TRP A 271 -12.41 22.59 -9.17
N LEU A 272 -11.94 21.39 -9.51
CA LEU A 272 -12.52 20.58 -10.59
C LEU A 272 -13.74 19.76 -10.15
N ILE A 273 -13.82 19.30 -8.89
CA ILE A 273 -14.96 18.48 -8.43
C ILE A 273 -16.28 19.26 -8.48
N PRO A 274 -16.37 20.53 -8.04
CA PRO A 274 -17.62 21.29 -8.14
C PRO A 274 -18.09 21.52 -9.58
N ILE A 275 -17.17 21.59 -10.54
CA ILE A 275 -17.49 21.93 -11.94
C ILE A 275 -17.73 20.67 -12.79
N HIS A 276 -16.91 19.62 -12.62
CA HIS A 276 -16.87 18.43 -13.48
C HIS A 276 -17.25 17.13 -12.75
N GLY A 277 -17.63 17.21 -11.48
CA GLY A 277 -18.04 16.06 -10.68
C GLY A 277 -16.96 14.99 -10.55
N LEU A 278 -17.34 13.73 -10.77
CA LEU A 278 -16.43 12.56 -10.67
C LEU A 278 -15.29 12.59 -11.69
N VAL A 279 -15.52 13.16 -12.88
CA VAL A 279 -14.48 13.33 -13.90
C VAL A 279 -13.42 14.30 -13.39
N GLY A 280 -13.84 15.35 -12.69
CA GLY A 280 -12.94 16.32 -12.08
C GLY A 280 -11.97 15.70 -11.07
N ALA A 281 -12.44 14.75 -10.25
CA ALA A 281 -11.59 13.99 -9.33
C ALA A 281 -10.56 13.12 -10.06
N ALA A 282 -10.97 12.48 -11.16
CA ALA A 282 -10.07 11.67 -11.98
C ALA A 282 -9.01 12.52 -12.69
N TRP A 283 -9.39 13.68 -13.23
CA TRP A 283 -8.47 14.63 -13.85
C TRP A 283 -7.48 15.20 -12.85
N ALA A 284 -7.94 15.59 -11.65
CA ALA A 284 -7.06 16.05 -10.58
C ALA A 284 -6.02 14.98 -10.22
N SER A 285 -6.44 13.71 -10.18
CA SER A 285 -5.53 12.59 -9.91
C SER A 285 -4.51 12.37 -11.01
N LEU A 286 -4.97 12.33 -12.26
CA LEU A 286 -4.12 12.15 -13.43
C LEU A 286 -3.09 13.28 -13.55
N THR A 287 -3.51 14.52 -13.39
CA THR A 287 -2.65 15.70 -13.54
C THR A 287 -1.62 15.80 -12.42
N ALA A 288 -2.00 15.52 -11.17
CA ALA A 288 -1.04 15.47 -10.06
C ALA A 288 0.07 14.45 -10.31
N ASP A 289 -0.27 13.25 -10.79
CA ASP A 289 0.71 12.22 -11.11
C ASP A 289 1.60 12.63 -12.30
N LEU A 290 1.01 13.20 -13.37
CA LEU A 290 1.77 13.65 -14.55
C LEU A 290 2.74 14.79 -14.24
N VAL A 291 2.40 15.71 -13.33
CA VAL A 291 3.27 16.82 -12.93
C VAL A 291 4.54 16.30 -12.23
N ILE A 292 4.44 15.19 -11.50
CA ILE A 292 5.51 14.69 -10.63
C ILE A 292 6.34 13.60 -11.31
N LEU A 293 5.77 12.91 -12.30
CA LEU A 293 6.44 11.86 -13.05
C LEU A 293 7.82 12.29 -13.61
N PRO A 294 7.99 13.50 -14.20
CA PRO A 294 9.30 13.97 -14.63
C PRO A 294 10.31 14.12 -13.49
N ALA A 295 9.87 14.59 -12.32
CA ALA A 295 10.72 14.71 -11.14
C ALA A 295 11.20 13.34 -10.67
N TYR A 296 10.31 12.35 -10.61
CA TYR A 296 10.66 10.96 -10.30
C TYR A 296 11.67 10.41 -11.31
N ALA A 297 11.41 10.56 -12.61
CA ALA A 297 12.30 10.08 -13.67
C ALA A 297 13.69 10.73 -13.60
N GLY A 298 13.76 12.04 -13.38
CA GLY A 298 15.02 12.78 -13.25
C GLY A 298 15.84 12.34 -12.04
N ILE A 299 15.19 12.15 -10.89
CA ILE A 299 15.83 11.68 -9.66
C ILE A 299 16.38 10.28 -9.84
N ILE A 300 15.62 9.38 -10.45
CA ILE A 300 16.06 8.01 -10.72
C ILE A 300 17.23 8.00 -11.70
N TRP A 301 17.17 8.83 -12.74
CA TRP A 301 18.26 8.93 -13.71
C TRP A 301 19.55 9.43 -13.06
N TYR A 302 19.47 10.45 -12.21
CA TYR A 302 20.62 11.00 -11.52
C TYR A 302 21.14 10.06 -10.42
N GLY A 303 20.24 9.53 -9.59
CA GLY A 303 20.54 8.65 -8.47
C GLY A 303 21.15 7.32 -8.91
N SER A 304 20.66 6.72 -10.00
CA SER A 304 21.25 5.48 -10.54
C SER A 304 22.71 5.62 -10.95
N LYS A 305 23.19 6.83 -11.28
CA LYS A 305 24.59 7.10 -11.66
C LYS A 305 25.50 7.41 -10.48
N ARG A 306 24.95 7.74 -9.30
CA ARG A 306 25.76 8.04 -8.12
C ARG A 306 26.15 6.72 -7.42
N PRO A 307 27.43 6.49 -7.11
CA PRO A 307 27.81 5.41 -6.22
C PRO A 307 27.29 5.69 -4.80
N LEU A 308 26.89 4.64 -4.08
CA LEU A 308 26.49 4.72 -2.67
C LEU A 308 27.65 5.29 -1.85
N LYS A 309 27.41 6.31 -1.02
CA LYS A 309 28.40 6.80 -0.05
C LYS A 309 28.40 5.87 1.17
N GLU A 310 29.59 5.52 1.68
CA GLU A 310 29.77 4.63 2.85
C GLU A 310 28.98 5.05 4.11
N GLU A 311 28.64 6.34 4.25
CA GLU A 311 27.82 6.85 5.37
C GLU A 311 26.39 6.27 5.40
N GLU A 312 25.83 5.82 4.27
CA GLU A 312 24.50 5.19 4.21
C GLU A 312 24.50 3.73 4.70
N TYR A 313 25.67 3.17 5.05
CA TYR A 313 25.80 1.83 5.63
C TYR A 313 25.78 1.84 7.17
N ARG A 314 26.21 2.93 7.81
CA ARG A 314 26.38 3.02 9.28
C ARG A 314 25.14 3.50 10.05
N GLY A 315 24.02 3.71 9.37
CA GLY A 315 22.76 4.16 9.98
C GLY A 315 21.85 3.05 10.51
N GLN A 316 22.37 1.83 10.68
CA GLN A 316 21.67 0.69 11.28
C GLN A 316 22.41 0.22 12.52
#